data_AF-A0A285J564-F1
#
_entry.id   AF-A0A285J564-F1
#
_cell.length_a   1.000
_cell.length_b   1.000
_cell.length_c   1.000
_cell.angle_alpha   90.00
_cell.angle_beta   90.00
_cell.angle_gamma   90.00
#
_symmetry.space_group_name_H-M   'P 1'
#
loop_
_entity.id
_entity.type
_entity.pdbx_description
1 polymer ?
#
loop_
_entity_poly.entity_id
_entity_poly.type
_entity_poly.pdbx_seq_one_letter_code
_entity_poly.pdbx_strand_id
1 'polypeptide(L)'
;MARCSYPGGVQLTEMSVVGIRTSITVFRRRAGGLKFVVVPTIHIGRPDYYRAIHERLKPCVAVVAEQYDGPSSTGYAYVAAMKLTRQRAGRDLVHQDIDYASLGVPIIFPDAVPGLEAGPNRELPRDTWLDVALLTPALAVDMALHGREWLTGRQLDIDDDSDVAMWPKFMHRKVMTERDELLIGALREIDGEFSAEDAEVAVVFGAAHMPAVVRELVAWGYRPAPGSRWLTAVDF
;
A
#
# COMPACT_ATOMS: atom_id res chain seq x y z
N MET A 1 2.08 20.94 1.67
CA MET A 1 1.07 19.98 1.15
C MET A 1 1.66 19.28 -0.06
N ALA A 2 2.10 18.04 0.08
CA ALA A 2 2.59 17.25 -1.03
C ALA A 2 1.40 16.53 -1.68
N ARG A 3 1.17 16.79 -2.97
CA ARG A 3 0.16 16.09 -3.78
C ARG A 3 0.90 15.16 -4.71
N CYS A 4 0.68 13.85 -4.60
CA CYS A 4 1.18 12.90 -5.58
C CYS A 4 0.16 12.81 -6.73
N SER A 5 0.41 13.55 -7.82
CA SER A 5 -0.40 13.46 -9.04
C SER A 5 0.19 12.39 -9.94
N TYR A 6 -0.63 11.44 -10.33
CA TYR A 6 -0.28 10.32 -11.20
C TYR A 6 -0.42 10.72 -12.68
N PRO A 7 0.22 10.00 -13.63
CA PRO A 7 0.00 10.21 -15.06
C PRO A 7 -1.50 10.19 -15.39
N GLY A 8 -1.98 11.19 -16.15
CA GLY A 8 -3.41 11.35 -16.44
C GLY A 8 -4.20 12.21 -15.46
N GLY A 9 -3.54 12.88 -14.50
CA GLY A 9 -4.18 13.82 -13.56
C GLY A 9 -4.98 13.15 -12.45
N VAL A 10 -4.76 11.85 -12.23
CA VAL A 10 -5.39 11.09 -11.15
C VAL A 10 -4.64 11.33 -9.85
N GLN A 11 -5.35 11.44 -8.74
CA GLN A 11 -4.75 11.49 -7.41
C GLN A 11 -5.21 10.26 -6.63
N LEU A 12 -4.27 9.41 -6.23
CA LEU A 12 -4.57 8.19 -5.48
C LEU A 12 -4.21 8.26 -3.99
N THR A 13 -3.24 9.09 -3.62
CA THR A 13 -2.83 9.28 -2.22
C THR A 13 -2.77 10.78 -1.91
N GLU A 14 -3.17 11.13 -0.70
CA GLU A 14 -3.16 12.49 -0.18
C GLU A 14 -2.49 12.50 1.20
N MET A 15 -1.50 13.38 1.36
CA MET A 15 -0.90 13.69 2.65
C MET A 15 -1.18 15.15 3.00
N SER A 16 -1.82 15.36 4.14
CA SER A 16 -2.23 16.68 4.62
C SER A 16 -1.95 16.84 6.12
N VAL A 17 -2.21 18.05 6.62
CA VAL A 17 -2.15 18.34 8.07
C VAL A 17 -3.19 17.55 8.88
N VAL A 18 -4.22 17.01 8.22
CA VAL A 18 -5.29 16.24 8.86
C VAL A 18 -4.96 14.75 8.91
N GLY A 19 -4.05 14.27 8.06
CA GLY A 19 -3.76 12.84 7.96
C GLY A 19 -3.26 12.39 6.59
N ILE A 20 -3.18 11.07 6.45
CA ILE A 20 -2.88 10.36 5.20
C ILE A 20 -4.14 9.64 4.73
N ARG A 21 -4.47 9.79 3.46
CA ARG A 21 -5.65 9.19 2.83
C ARG A 21 -5.26 8.51 1.53
N THR A 22 -5.87 7.36 1.23
CA THR A 22 -5.76 6.70 -0.07
C THR A 22 -7.13 6.59 -0.73
N SER A 23 -7.17 6.58 -2.05
CA SER A 23 -8.40 6.45 -2.82
C SER A 23 -8.54 5.06 -3.41
N ILE A 24 -9.73 4.49 -3.31
CA ILE A 24 -10.17 3.37 -4.13
C ILE A 24 -10.70 3.95 -5.44
N THR A 25 -10.03 3.63 -6.54
CA THR A 25 -10.39 4.14 -7.87
C THR A 25 -10.63 2.99 -8.83
N VAL A 26 -11.80 3.00 -9.47
CA VAL A 26 -12.14 2.04 -10.52
C VAL A 26 -11.64 2.57 -11.85
N PHE A 27 -10.92 1.76 -12.61
CA PHE A 27 -10.47 2.03 -13.96
C PHE A 27 -11.30 1.19 -14.93
N ARG A 28 -11.86 1.81 -15.97
CA ARG A 28 -12.72 1.14 -16.97
C ARG A 28 -12.45 1.63 -18.39
N ARG A 29 -12.71 0.78 -19.38
CA ARG A 29 -12.72 1.17 -20.80
C ARG A 29 -14.08 1.78 -21.18
N ARG A 30 -14.09 2.58 -22.26
CA ARG A 30 -15.34 3.17 -22.80
C ARG A 30 -16.27 2.10 -23.38
N ALA A 31 -15.71 1.03 -23.94
CA ALA A 31 -16.46 -0.07 -24.55
C ALA A 31 -17.17 -0.99 -23.52
N GLY A 32 -16.91 -0.83 -22.22
CA GLY A 32 -17.33 -1.78 -21.18
C GLY A 32 -16.30 -2.90 -21.00
N GLY A 33 -16.71 -3.98 -20.33
CA GLY A 33 -15.86 -5.12 -20.00
C GLY A 33 -15.14 -4.96 -18.66
N LEU A 34 -13.93 -5.51 -18.59
CA LEU A 34 -13.15 -5.64 -17.36
C LEU A 34 -12.94 -4.28 -16.70
N LYS A 35 -12.89 -4.28 -15.37
CA LYS A 35 -12.61 -3.10 -14.55
C LYS A 35 -11.50 -3.44 -13.56
N PHE A 36 -10.54 -2.54 -13.44
CA PHE A 36 -9.49 -2.65 -12.43
C PHE A 36 -9.82 -1.74 -11.25
N VAL A 37 -9.91 -2.31 -10.06
CA VAL A 37 -10.13 -1.56 -8.81
C VAL A 37 -8.77 -1.31 -8.18
N VAL A 38 -8.23 -0.12 -8.37
CA VAL A 38 -6.90 0.26 -7.88
C VAL A 38 -7.02 0.77 -6.44
N VAL A 39 -6.31 0.12 -5.53
CA VAL A 39 -6.31 0.41 -4.10
C VAL A 39 -4.85 0.59 -3.63
N PRO A 40 -4.36 1.84 -3.52
CA PRO A 40 -3.09 2.13 -2.88
C PRO A 40 -3.21 1.79 -1.40
N THR A 41 -2.28 0.99 -0.92
CA THR A 41 -2.17 0.64 0.49
C THR A 41 -1.00 1.32 1.15
N ILE A 42 -1.11 1.44 2.47
CA ILE A 42 -0.07 1.91 3.36
C ILE A 42 0.04 0.85 4.45
N HIS A 43 1.27 0.45 4.78
CA HIS A 43 1.54 -0.64 5.72
C HIS A 43 1.21 -0.34 7.18
N ILE A 44 0.84 0.90 7.48
CA ILE A 44 0.41 1.34 8.81
C ILE A 44 -0.81 2.25 8.67
N GLY A 45 -1.87 1.91 9.39
CA GLY A 45 -3.13 2.63 9.31
C GLY A 45 -4.09 2.23 10.42
N ARG A 46 -5.27 2.84 10.43
CA ARG A 46 -6.33 2.49 11.37
C ARG A 46 -7.02 1.17 10.99
N PRO A 47 -7.56 0.38 11.94
CA PRO A 47 -8.28 -0.85 11.63
C PRO A 47 -9.50 -0.67 10.72
N ASP A 48 -10.20 0.46 10.82
CA ASP A 48 -11.36 0.77 10.00
C ASP A 48 -10.99 1.07 8.53
N TYR A 49 -9.77 1.54 8.27
CA TYR A 49 -9.21 1.69 6.93
C TYR A 49 -9.08 0.34 6.23
N TYR A 50 -8.41 -0.64 6.86
CA TYR A 50 -8.23 -1.97 6.28
C TYR A 50 -9.54 -2.74 6.15
N ARG A 51 -10.44 -2.61 7.13
CA ARG A 51 -11.80 -3.17 7.02
C ARG A 51 -12.55 -2.59 5.82
N ALA A 52 -12.45 -1.28 5.58
CA ALA A 52 -13.11 -0.66 4.44
C ALA A 52 -12.52 -1.11 3.08
N ILE A 53 -11.22 -1.39 3.03
CA ILE A 53 -10.58 -2.05 1.88
C ILE A 53 -11.17 -3.45 1.70
N HIS A 54 -11.14 -4.29 2.75
CA HIS A 54 -11.68 -5.65 2.71
C HIS A 54 -13.11 -5.70 2.19
N GLU A 55 -14.01 -4.86 2.72
CA GLU A 55 -15.40 -4.77 2.26
C GLU A 55 -15.51 -4.40 0.78
N ARG A 56 -14.57 -3.60 0.26
CA ARG A 56 -14.54 -3.24 -1.18
C ARG A 56 -14.05 -4.39 -2.06
N LEU A 57 -13.23 -5.29 -1.55
CA LEU A 57 -12.68 -6.41 -2.31
C LEU A 57 -13.69 -7.55 -2.48
N LYS A 58 -14.65 -7.71 -1.57
CA LYS A 58 -15.70 -8.74 -1.63
C LYS A 58 -16.43 -8.88 -2.98
N PRO A 59 -16.84 -7.80 -3.68
CA PRO A 59 -17.50 -7.92 -4.98
C PRO A 59 -16.54 -8.22 -6.16
N CYS A 60 -15.21 -8.19 -5.96
CA CYS A 60 -14.25 -8.45 -7.02
C CYS A 60 -14.12 -9.96 -7.29
N VAL A 61 -13.86 -10.34 -8.53
CA VAL A 61 -13.73 -11.76 -8.92
C VAL A 61 -12.33 -12.32 -8.66
N ALA A 62 -11.34 -11.44 -8.52
CA ALA A 62 -9.98 -11.77 -8.13
C ALA A 62 -9.30 -10.54 -7.49
N VAL A 63 -8.26 -10.79 -6.71
CA VAL A 63 -7.42 -9.75 -6.11
C VAL A 63 -5.97 -10.01 -6.48
N VAL A 64 -5.33 -9.03 -7.09
CA VAL A 64 -3.88 -9.01 -7.29
C VAL A 64 -3.29 -8.22 -6.12
N ALA A 65 -2.55 -8.92 -5.26
CA ALA A 65 -2.01 -8.37 -4.03
C ALA A 65 -0.50 -8.60 -3.96
N GLU A 66 0.15 -7.79 -3.14
CA GLU A 66 1.55 -7.93 -2.77
C GLU A 66 1.73 -9.11 -1.79
N GLN A 67 2.72 -9.99 -2.06
CA GLN A 67 2.94 -11.20 -1.25
C GLN A 67 3.36 -10.87 0.19
N TYR A 68 4.19 -9.84 0.34
CA TYR A 68 4.66 -9.40 1.65
C TYR A 68 3.89 -8.14 2.08
N ASP A 69 2.75 -8.34 2.72
CA ASP A 69 1.97 -7.30 3.41
C ASP A 69 2.18 -7.33 4.93
N GLY A 70 3.24 -8.02 5.38
CA GLY A 70 3.56 -8.22 6.77
C GLY A 70 4.15 -6.98 7.45
N PRO A 71 4.22 -6.98 8.78
CA PRO A 71 4.87 -5.90 9.50
C PRO A 71 6.33 -5.72 9.09
N SER A 72 6.79 -4.48 9.01
CA SER A 72 8.20 -4.13 8.81
C SER A 72 8.84 -3.63 10.11
N SER A 73 10.15 -3.80 10.29
CA SER A 73 10.89 -3.20 11.41
C SER A 73 10.69 -1.70 11.45
N THR A 74 10.77 -1.06 10.29
CA THR A 74 10.55 0.39 10.12
C THR A 74 9.15 0.78 10.61
N GLY A 75 8.12 0.06 10.17
CA GLY A 75 6.75 0.36 10.58
C GLY A 75 6.53 0.16 12.08
N TYR A 76 7.06 -0.93 12.64
CA TYR A 76 6.99 -1.17 14.09
C TYR A 76 7.71 -0.08 14.88
N ALA A 77 8.88 0.37 14.41
CA ALA A 77 9.63 1.44 15.05
C ALA A 77 8.87 2.77 15.05
N TYR A 78 8.21 3.12 13.94
CA TYR A 78 7.35 4.31 13.88
C TYR A 78 6.17 4.23 14.84
N VAL A 79 5.42 3.12 14.83
CA VAL A 79 4.27 2.93 15.73
C VAL A 79 4.73 2.96 17.19
N ALA A 80 5.84 2.29 17.52
CA ALA A 80 6.41 2.29 18.86
C ALA A 80 6.84 3.70 19.30
N ALA A 81 7.55 4.44 18.44
CA ALA A 81 7.99 5.80 18.72
C ALA A 81 6.81 6.77 18.91
N MET A 82 5.76 6.65 18.08
CA MET A 82 4.52 7.43 18.24
C MET A 82 3.84 7.14 19.59
N LYS A 83 3.80 5.86 20.02
CA LYS A 83 3.24 5.47 21.32
C LYS A 83 4.07 6.01 22.48
N LEU A 84 5.40 5.91 22.41
CA LEU A 84 6.33 6.44 23.42
C LEU A 84 6.18 7.96 23.59
N THR A 85 6.00 8.67 22.49
CA THR A 85 5.81 10.13 22.48
C THR A 85 4.36 10.57 22.64
N ARG A 86 3.44 9.62 22.89
CA ARG A 86 2.00 9.86 23.12
C ARG A 86 1.31 10.63 21.99
N GLN A 87 1.76 10.43 20.75
CA GLN A 87 1.11 11.00 19.58
C GLN A 87 -0.31 10.45 19.46
N ARG A 88 -1.27 11.32 19.13
CA ARG A 88 -2.68 10.93 19.01
C ARG A 88 -2.86 9.82 17.96
N ALA A 89 -2.22 9.99 16.80
CA ALA A 89 -2.25 9.04 15.69
C ALA A 89 -1.86 7.63 16.16
N GLY A 90 -0.76 7.47 16.91
CA GLY A 90 -0.21 6.16 17.28
C GLY A 90 -1.02 5.29 18.25
N ARG A 91 -2.17 5.76 18.75
CA ARG A 91 -2.99 4.97 19.70
C ARG A 91 -3.65 3.78 19.03
N ASP A 92 -4.19 4.01 17.84
CA ASP A 92 -5.07 3.05 17.15
C ASP A 92 -4.44 2.56 15.83
N LEU A 93 -3.17 2.88 15.56
CA LEU A 93 -2.48 2.38 14.37
C LEU A 93 -2.14 0.90 14.52
N VAL A 94 -2.43 0.17 13.46
CA VAL A 94 -2.07 -1.23 13.25
C VAL A 94 -1.28 -1.36 11.96
N HIS A 95 -0.53 -2.44 11.86
CA HIS A 95 0.05 -2.83 10.57
C HIS A 95 -1.05 -3.25 9.61
N GLN A 96 -0.72 -3.30 8.32
CA GLN A 96 -1.64 -3.77 7.29
C GLN A 96 -2.26 -5.11 7.68
N ASP A 97 -3.58 -5.07 7.85
CA ASP A 97 -4.37 -6.19 8.33
C ASP A 97 -5.59 -6.37 7.41
N ILE A 98 -5.31 -6.93 6.23
CA ILE A 98 -6.33 -7.32 5.26
C ILE A 98 -6.41 -8.85 5.30
N ASP A 99 -7.58 -9.36 5.70
CA ASP A 99 -7.89 -10.79 5.71
C ASP A 99 -8.31 -11.25 4.31
N TYR A 100 -7.32 -11.49 3.45
CA TYR A 100 -7.57 -12.00 2.10
C TYR A 100 -8.21 -13.39 2.09
N ALA A 101 -7.93 -14.22 3.12
CA ALA A 101 -8.43 -15.59 3.19
C ALA A 101 -9.96 -15.65 3.30
N SER A 102 -10.59 -14.67 3.96
CA SER A 102 -12.05 -14.61 4.07
C SER A 102 -12.76 -14.02 2.84
N LEU A 103 -12.04 -13.54 1.81
CA LEU A 103 -12.67 -13.01 0.60
C LEU A 103 -13.30 -14.10 -0.27
N GLY A 104 -12.81 -15.34 -0.20
CA GLY A 104 -13.35 -16.46 -0.98
C GLY A 104 -13.12 -16.36 -2.50
N VAL A 105 -12.20 -15.48 -2.93
CA VAL A 105 -11.84 -15.28 -4.34
C VAL A 105 -10.34 -15.54 -4.55
N PRO A 106 -9.90 -15.87 -5.77
CA PRO A 106 -8.49 -16.05 -6.07
C PRO A 106 -7.67 -14.81 -5.71
N ILE A 107 -6.59 -15.04 -4.97
CA ILE A 107 -5.58 -14.03 -4.65
C ILE A 107 -4.33 -14.36 -5.44
N ILE A 108 -3.89 -13.42 -6.26
CA ILE A 108 -2.73 -13.54 -7.13
C ILE A 108 -1.62 -12.71 -6.50
N PHE A 109 -0.47 -13.33 -6.25
CA PHE A 109 0.73 -12.70 -5.71
C PHE A 109 1.83 -12.73 -6.80
N PRO A 110 1.90 -11.70 -7.67
CA PRO A 110 2.85 -11.66 -8.79
C PRO A 110 4.31 -11.67 -8.34
N ASP A 111 4.57 -11.11 -7.17
CA ASP A 111 5.88 -10.98 -6.54
C ASP A 111 6.21 -12.17 -5.63
N ALA A 112 5.48 -13.28 -5.78
CA ALA A 112 5.67 -14.43 -4.92
C ALA A 112 7.08 -15.03 -5.06
N VAL A 113 7.87 -14.98 -3.98
CA VAL A 113 9.17 -15.64 -3.92
C VAL A 113 8.98 -17.09 -3.48
N PRO A 114 9.39 -18.09 -4.28
CA PRO A 114 9.30 -19.49 -3.88
C PRO A 114 10.04 -19.74 -2.56
N GLY A 115 9.32 -20.26 -1.56
CA GLY A 115 9.87 -20.57 -0.22
C GLY A 115 9.77 -19.44 0.80
N LEU A 116 9.29 -18.25 0.41
CA LEU A 116 8.89 -17.19 1.34
C LEU A 116 7.38 -17.29 1.54
N GLU A 117 6.93 -18.16 2.43
CA GLU A 117 5.54 -18.14 2.89
C GLU A 117 5.42 -17.05 3.95
N ALA A 118 4.49 -16.11 3.77
CA ALA A 118 4.07 -15.25 4.87
C ALA A 118 3.54 -16.17 5.97
N GLY A 119 4.30 -16.29 7.07
CA GLY A 119 3.92 -17.18 8.17
C GLY A 119 2.50 -16.86 8.65
N PRO A 120 1.75 -17.84 9.18
CA PRO A 120 0.33 -17.68 9.51
C PRO A 120 0.04 -16.53 10.49
N ASN A 121 1.05 -16.09 11.25
CA ASN A 121 0.94 -14.98 12.20
C ASN A 121 1.57 -13.67 11.71
N ARG A 122 2.19 -13.64 10.51
CA ARG A 122 2.88 -12.48 9.95
C ARG A 122 3.83 -11.82 10.97
N GLU A 123 4.57 -12.61 11.73
CA GLU A 123 5.48 -12.10 12.77
C GLU A 123 6.82 -11.67 12.17
N LEU A 124 7.38 -10.58 12.70
CA LEU A 124 8.74 -10.17 12.33
C LEU A 124 9.77 -11.24 12.73
N PRO A 125 10.74 -11.55 11.86
CA PRO A 125 11.91 -12.33 12.23
C PRO A 125 12.61 -11.73 13.47
N ARG A 126 13.17 -12.59 14.33
CA ARG A 126 13.74 -12.18 15.64
C ARG A 126 14.92 -11.22 15.50
N ASP A 127 15.68 -11.34 14.44
CA ASP A 127 16.78 -10.47 14.05
C ASP A 127 16.30 -9.07 13.67
N THR A 128 15.13 -8.95 13.03
CA THR A 128 14.52 -7.66 12.66
C THR A 128 14.08 -6.83 13.87
N TRP A 129 13.92 -7.45 15.05
CA TRP A 129 13.64 -6.72 16.30
C TRP A 129 14.82 -5.86 16.79
N LEU A 130 16.06 -6.17 16.39
CA LEU A 130 17.21 -5.30 16.68
C LEU A 130 17.08 -3.95 15.97
N ASP A 131 16.62 -3.96 14.72
CA ASP A 131 16.35 -2.73 13.97
C ASP A 131 15.26 -1.90 14.65
N VAL A 132 14.18 -2.55 15.11
CA VAL A 132 13.11 -1.88 15.87
C VAL A 132 13.69 -1.21 17.13
N ALA A 133 14.47 -1.95 17.91
CA ALA A 133 15.06 -1.45 19.16
C ALA A 133 16.03 -0.28 18.93
N LEU A 134 16.74 -0.26 17.80
CA LEU A 134 17.69 0.79 17.44
C LEU A 134 16.99 2.04 16.85
N LEU A 135 16.00 1.85 15.97
CA LEU A 135 15.32 2.94 15.27
C LEU A 135 14.31 3.68 16.18
N THR A 136 13.60 2.95 17.03
CA THR A 136 12.57 3.50 17.91
C THR A 136 13.06 4.70 18.75
N PRO A 137 14.18 4.64 19.50
CA PRO A 137 14.62 5.76 20.32
C PRO A 137 15.02 6.98 19.47
N ALA A 138 15.68 6.77 18.34
CA ALA A 138 16.06 7.86 17.43
C ALA A 138 14.82 8.59 16.88
N LEU A 139 13.81 7.81 16.46
CA LEU A 139 12.52 8.35 16.01
C LEU A 139 11.78 9.06 17.16
N ALA A 140 11.76 8.49 18.36
CA ALA A 140 11.08 9.10 19.50
C ALA A 140 11.71 10.44 19.91
N VAL A 141 13.05 10.56 19.87
CA VAL A 141 13.73 11.84 20.10
C VAL A 141 13.37 12.85 19.02
N ASP A 142 13.40 12.44 17.73
CA ASP A 142 13.03 13.31 16.61
C ASP A 142 11.58 13.83 16.74
N MET A 143 10.64 12.95 17.09
CA MET A 143 9.24 13.30 17.33
C MET A 143 9.06 14.23 18.54
N ALA A 144 9.82 14.00 19.61
CA ALA A 144 9.77 14.85 20.81
C ALA A 144 10.29 16.26 20.53
N LEU A 145 11.31 16.40 19.67
CA LEU A 145 11.90 17.69 19.29
C LEU A 145 11.02 18.48 18.32
N HIS A 146 10.36 17.80 17.37
CA HIS A 146 9.61 18.47 16.29
C HIS A 146 8.08 18.42 16.46
N GLY A 147 7.57 17.81 17.54
CA GLY A 147 6.16 17.91 17.95
C GLY A 147 5.18 17.25 16.99
N ARG A 148 4.36 18.03 16.27
CA ARG A 148 3.42 17.55 15.23
C ARG A 148 3.96 17.76 13.81
N GLU A 149 5.03 18.55 13.67
CA GLU A 149 5.58 18.92 12.37
C GLU A 149 6.57 17.88 11.83
N TRP A 150 6.99 16.92 12.66
CA TRP A 150 7.90 15.83 12.25
C TRP A 150 7.35 15.02 11.07
N LEU A 151 6.01 14.83 11.02
CA LEU A 151 5.34 14.17 9.90
C LEU A 151 5.26 15.04 8.65
N THR A 152 5.26 16.37 8.76
CA THR A 152 5.19 17.27 7.61
C THR A 152 6.55 17.60 7.01
N GLY A 153 7.61 17.58 7.84
CA GLY A 153 8.99 17.87 7.45
C GLY A 153 9.72 16.67 6.88
N ARG A 154 9.38 15.46 7.35
CA ARG A 154 9.72 14.24 6.63
C ARG A 154 8.61 14.01 5.63
N GLN A 155 8.97 13.99 4.35
CA GLN A 155 8.26 13.16 3.40
C GLN A 155 8.33 11.75 4.02
N LEU A 156 7.40 11.42 4.93
CA LEU A 156 7.18 10.03 5.32
C LEU A 156 6.95 9.39 3.99
N ASP A 157 7.99 8.72 3.53
CA ASP A 157 7.99 8.03 2.29
C ASP A 157 6.78 7.12 2.39
N ILE A 158 5.76 7.55 1.65
CA ILE A 158 4.67 6.75 1.13
C ILE A 158 5.28 5.71 0.16
N ASP A 159 6.61 5.76 -0.04
CA ASP A 159 7.39 4.59 -0.41
C ASP A 159 7.35 3.55 0.69
N ASP A 160 7.00 2.38 0.23
CA ASP A 160 7.03 1.09 0.88
C ASP A 160 8.47 0.70 1.29
N ASP A 161 9.13 1.52 2.11
CA ASP A 161 10.39 1.16 2.79
C ASP A 161 10.05 0.24 3.99
N SER A 162 9.25 -0.79 3.70
CA SER A 162 9.08 -1.97 4.55
C SER A 162 10.29 -2.90 4.44
N ASP A 163 11.15 -2.69 3.43
CA ASP A 163 12.41 -3.38 3.27
C ASP A 163 13.47 -2.91 4.27
N VAL A 164 14.26 -3.89 4.72
CA VAL A 164 15.30 -3.79 5.73
C VAL A 164 16.20 -2.59 5.41
N ALA A 165 16.29 -1.63 6.34
CA ALA A 165 17.10 -0.39 6.27
C ALA A 165 18.61 -0.60 5.99
N MET A 166 19.03 -1.84 5.78
CA MET A 166 20.39 -2.28 5.49
C MET A 166 20.71 -2.33 3.99
N TRP A 167 19.71 -2.20 3.09
CA TRP A 167 19.96 -2.27 1.65
C TRP A 167 20.37 -0.90 1.07
N PRO A 168 21.38 -0.82 0.20
CA PRO A 168 21.70 0.43 -0.50
C PRO A 168 20.52 0.94 -1.34
N LYS A 169 20.33 2.27 -1.45
CA LYS A 169 19.24 2.90 -2.23
C LYS A 169 19.12 2.42 -3.69
N PHE A 170 20.24 2.02 -4.30
CA PHE A 170 20.23 1.49 -5.67
C PHE A 170 19.61 0.09 -5.75
N MET A 171 19.69 -0.73 -4.69
CA MET A 171 19.04 -2.03 -4.63
C MET A 171 17.53 -1.87 -4.42
N HIS A 172 17.11 -0.95 -3.56
CA HIS A 172 15.69 -0.60 -3.38
C HIS A 172 15.03 -0.23 -4.72
N ARG A 173 15.64 0.66 -5.50
CA ARG A 173 15.13 1.05 -6.82
C ARG A 173 15.03 -0.13 -7.79
N LYS A 174 15.98 -1.07 -7.73
CA LYS A 174 15.98 -2.26 -8.59
C LYS A 174 14.85 -3.21 -8.20
N VAL A 175 14.70 -3.50 -6.91
CA VAL A 175 13.63 -4.35 -6.38
C VAL A 175 12.25 -3.77 -6.72
N MET A 176 12.04 -2.48 -6.49
CA MET A 176 10.77 -1.81 -6.84
C MET A 176 10.45 -1.93 -8.34
N THR A 177 11.47 -1.80 -9.21
CA THR A 177 11.28 -1.94 -10.67
C THR A 177 10.94 -3.39 -11.06
N GLU A 178 11.61 -4.38 -10.47
CA GLU A 178 11.33 -5.81 -10.73
C GLU A 178 9.92 -6.20 -10.26
N ARG A 179 9.49 -5.72 -9.09
CA ARG A 179 8.12 -5.94 -8.56
C ARG A 179 7.06 -5.26 -9.42
N ASP A 180 7.33 -4.04 -9.90
CA ASP A 180 6.46 -3.36 -10.86
C ASP A 180 6.31 -4.19 -12.14
N GLU A 181 7.40 -4.75 -12.68
CA GLU A 181 7.36 -5.57 -13.89
C GLU A 181 6.52 -6.84 -13.72
N LEU A 182 6.66 -7.53 -12.58
CA LEU A 182 5.85 -8.71 -12.24
C LEU A 182 4.36 -8.35 -12.10
N LEU A 183 4.06 -7.27 -11.39
CA LEU A 183 2.70 -6.77 -11.22
C LEU A 183 2.07 -6.43 -12.58
N ILE A 184 2.75 -5.64 -13.40
CA ILE A 184 2.25 -5.26 -14.72
C ILE A 184 2.09 -6.49 -15.63
N GLY A 185 2.98 -7.48 -15.52
CA GLY A 185 2.88 -8.76 -16.23
C GLY A 185 1.56 -9.47 -15.89
N ALA A 186 1.27 -9.66 -14.61
CA ALA A 186 0.02 -10.29 -14.16
C ALA A 186 -1.22 -9.51 -14.61
N LEU A 187 -1.21 -8.17 -14.51
CA LEU A 187 -2.34 -7.35 -14.97
C LEU A 187 -2.55 -7.45 -16.49
N ARG A 188 -1.47 -7.61 -17.27
CA ARG A 188 -1.54 -7.78 -18.73
C ARG A 188 -2.14 -9.12 -19.11
N GLU A 189 -1.78 -10.19 -18.40
CA GLU A 189 -2.36 -11.52 -18.62
C GLU A 189 -3.86 -11.51 -18.33
N ILE A 190 -4.26 -10.93 -17.19
CA ILE A 190 -5.67 -10.77 -16.82
C ILE A 190 -6.43 -9.93 -17.85
N ASP A 191 -5.87 -8.81 -18.31
CA ASP A 191 -6.50 -8.00 -19.37
C ASP A 191 -6.64 -8.79 -20.67
N GLY A 192 -5.61 -9.53 -21.07
CA GLY A 192 -5.62 -10.33 -22.30
C GLY A 192 -6.72 -11.39 -22.31
N GLU A 193 -6.92 -12.08 -21.19
CA GLU A 193 -7.88 -13.18 -21.08
C GLU A 193 -9.31 -12.70 -20.78
N PHE A 194 -9.45 -11.71 -19.90
CA PHE A 194 -10.76 -11.32 -19.34
C PHE A 194 -11.26 -9.94 -19.79
N SER A 195 -10.59 -9.25 -20.73
CA SER A 195 -10.95 -7.87 -21.13
C SER A 195 -12.42 -7.64 -21.50
N ALA A 196 -13.10 -8.66 -22.07
CA ALA A 196 -14.49 -8.56 -22.49
C ALA A 196 -15.49 -8.84 -21.36
N GLU A 197 -15.06 -9.41 -20.24
CA GLU A 197 -15.94 -9.81 -19.15
C GLU A 197 -16.32 -8.61 -18.29
N ASP A 198 -17.60 -8.46 -17.96
CA ASP A 198 -18.07 -7.41 -17.05
C ASP A 198 -17.80 -7.81 -15.59
N ALA A 199 -16.52 -7.78 -15.21
CA ALA A 199 -16.02 -8.18 -13.90
C ALA A 199 -15.08 -7.12 -13.31
N GLU A 200 -14.86 -7.19 -12.00
CA GLU A 200 -13.91 -6.34 -11.29
C GLU A 200 -12.74 -7.16 -10.75
N VAL A 201 -11.52 -6.76 -11.09
CA VAL A 201 -10.29 -7.30 -10.50
C VAL A 201 -9.65 -6.20 -9.66
N ALA A 202 -9.39 -6.49 -8.39
CA ALA A 202 -8.74 -5.53 -7.51
C ALA A 202 -7.22 -5.60 -7.61
N VAL A 203 -6.55 -4.45 -7.48
CA VAL A 203 -5.10 -4.31 -7.41
C VAL A 203 -4.77 -3.62 -6.09
N VAL A 204 -4.19 -4.37 -5.16
CA VAL A 204 -3.94 -3.97 -3.77
C VAL A 204 -2.44 -4.07 -3.49
N PHE A 205 -1.74 -2.96 -3.61
CA PHE A 205 -0.27 -2.89 -3.50
C PHE A 205 0.13 -1.63 -2.75
N GLY A 206 1.37 -1.58 -2.24
CA GLY A 206 1.96 -0.37 -1.70
C GLY A 206 1.78 0.84 -2.64
N ALA A 207 1.50 2.01 -2.08
CA ALA A 207 1.22 3.23 -2.84
C ALA A 207 2.36 3.62 -3.82
N ALA A 208 3.59 3.16 -3.55
CA ALA A 208 4.78 3.30 -4.39
C ALA A 208 4.63 2.68 -5.79
N HIS A 209 3.91 1.56 -5.90
CA HIS A 209 3.72 0.80 -7.16
C HIS A 209 2.62 1.38 -8.05
N MET A 210 1.72 2.17 -7.49
CA MET A 210 0.54 2.69 -8.19
C MET A 210 0.85 3.58 -9.40
N PRO A 211 1.94 4.38 -9.47
CA PRO A 211 2.31 5.11 -10.68
C PRO A 211 2.56 4.22 -11.89
N ALA A 212 3.17 3.05 -11.70
CA ALA A 212 3.36 2.08 -12.77
C ALA A 212 2.02 1.53 -13.24
N VAL A 213 1.17 1.08 -12.31
CA VAL A 213 -0.17 0.54 -12.60
C VAL A 213 -1.03 1.55 -13.38
N VAL A 214 -1.14 2.79 -12.89
CA VAL A 214 -1.96 3.82 -13.55
C VAL A 214 -1.46 4.12 -14.96
N ARG A 215 -0.13 4.23 -15.14
CA ARG A 215 0.47 4.50 -16.45
C ARG A 215 0.09 3.42 -17.46
N GLU A 216 0.24 2.15 -17.09
CA GLU A 216 -0.05 1.03 -17.97
C GLU A 216 -1.56 0.89 -18.26
N LEU A 217 -2.41 1.01 -17.25
CA LEU A 217 -3.87 1.01 -17.44
C LEU A 217 -4.31 2.12 -18.41
N VAL A 218 -3.76 3.34 -18.28
CA VAL A 218 -4.04 4.45 -19.18
C VAL A 218 -3.56 4.15 -20.61
N ALA A 219 -2.39 3.52 -20.76
CA ALA A 219 -1.87 3.08 -22.05
C ALA A 219 -2.76 2.02 -22.71
N TRP A 220 -3.37 1.13 -21.93
CA TRP A 220 -4.33 0.11 -22.40
C TRP A 220 -5.75 0.66 -22.62
N GLY A 221 -5.95 1.99 -22.50
CA GLY A 221 -7.23 2.65 -22.77
C GLY A 221 -8.21 2.66 -21.61
N TYR A 222 -7.80 2.21 -20.42
CA TYR A 222 -8.59 2.40 -19.20
C TYR A 222 -8.55 3.85 -18.74
N ARG A 223 -9.66 4.31 -18.18
CA ARG A 223 -9.77 5.64 -17.58
C ARG A 223 -10.38 5.52 -16.19
N PRO A 224 -9.99 6.39 -15.24
CA PRO A 224 -10.62 6.43 -13.93
C PRO A 224 -12.10 6.74 -14.09
N ALA A 225 -12.94 5.93 -13.46
CA ALA A 225 -14.35 6.20 -13.32
C ALA A 225 -14.57 7.35 -12.31
N PRO A 226 -15.61 8.17 -12.50
CA PRO A 226 -16.01 9.15 -11.49
C PRO A 226 -16.34 8.48 -10.15
N GLY A 227 -16.15 9.20 -9.05
CA GLY A 227 -16.59 8.75 -7.72
C GLY A 227 -15.57 7.88 -6.98
N SER A 228 -14.27 8.21 -7.07
CA SER A 228 -13.26 7.56 -6.23
C SER A 228 -13.60 7.73 -4.75
N ARG A 229 -13.51 6.63 -3.99
CA ARG A 229 -13.80 6.63 -2.56
C ARG A 229 -12.51 6.84 -1.80
N TRP A 230 -12.46 7.91 -1.00
CA TRP A 230 -11.30 8.21 -0.17
C TRP A 230 -11.43 7.59 1.22
N LEU A 231 -10.39 6.90 1.67
CA LEU A 231 -10.26 6.31 2.98
C LEU A 231 -9.13 6.98 3.75
N THR A 232 -9.30 7.18 5.05
CA THR A 232 -8.28 7.75 5.92
C THR A 232 -7.46 6.63 6.55
N ALA A 233 -6.19 6.54 6.20
CA ALA A 233 -5.26 5.57 6.78
C ALA A 233 -4.76 6.04 8.15
N VAL A 234 -4.39 7.32 8.26
CA VAL A 234 -3.87 7.93 9.50
C VAL A 234 -4.52 9.29 9.70
N ASP A 235 -4.95 9.62 10.92
CA ASP A 235 -5.44 10.94 11.31
C ASP A 235 -4.56 11.59 12.40
N PHE A 236 -4.37 12.91 12.31
CA PHE A 236 -3.45 13.67 13.18
C PHE A 236 -4.15 14.51 14.27
#